data_AF-A0A971KDW4-F1
#
_entry.id   AF-A0A971KDW4-F1
#
_cell.length_a   1.000
_cell.length_b   1.000
_cell.length_c   1.000
_cell.angle_alpha   90.00
_cell.angle_beta   90.00
_cell.angle_gamma   90.00
#
_symmetry.space_group_name_H-M   'P 1'
#
loop_
_entity.id
_entity.type
_entity.pdbx_description
1 polymer ?
#
loop_
_entity_poly.entity_id
_entity_poly.type
_entity_poly.pdbx_seq_one_letter_code
_entity_poly.pdbx_strand_id
1 'polypeptide(L)'
;MLMHIQKILIMVFIINLIGYILVVLKEKLYLKNNIIVINKKSVTQKHLEKADMKEFILDGARVKSGDEIRIVTVAKEKFEGILIGAIKKERSILMVTHDDEIKKFNIDNILKFKIISKYGKFFRI
;
A
#
# COMPACT_ATOMS: atom_id res chain seq x y z
N MET A 1 21.97 24.17 -36.09
CA MET A 1 20.76 23.34 -35.88
C MET A 1 20.97 22.25 -34.82
N LEU A 2 21.96 21.36 -34.97
CA LEU A 2 22.23 20.26 -34.03
C LEU A 2 22.46 20.71 -32.57
N MET A 3 23.22 21.79 -32.36
CA MET A 3 23.46 22.35 -31.01
C MET A 3 22.17 22.88 -30.33
N HIS A 4 21.22 23.42 -31.10
CA HIS A 4 19.94 23.86 -30.55
C HIS A 4 19.07 22.67 -30.15
N ILE A 5 19.06 21.63 -30.97
CA ILE A 5 18.38 20.37 -30.67
C ILE A 5 18.95 19.73 -29.40
N GLN A 6 20.28 19.64 -29.28
CA GLN A 6 20.94 19.13 -28.07
C GLN A 6 20.57 19.92 -26.81
N LYS A 7 20.55 21.26 -26.87
CA LYS A 7 20.14 22.10 -25.74
C LYS A 7 18.70 21.82 -25.31
N ILE A 8 17.78 21.66 -26.27
CA ILE A 8 16.38 21.33 -25.99
C ILE A 8 16.27 19.94 -25.34
N LEU A 9 16.97 18.93 -25.86
CA LEU A 9 16.96 17.58 -25.27
C LEU A 9 17.49 17.58 -23.83
N ILE A 10 18.59 18.29 -23.57
CA ILE A 10 19.15 18.41 -22.21
C ILE A 10 18.14 19.08 -21.27
N MET A 11 17.48 20.14 -21.73
CA MET A 11 16.46 20.84 -20.93
C MET A 11 15.27 19.92 -20.59
N VAL A 12 14.74 19.20 -21.58
CA VAL A 12 13.64 18.25 -21.38
C VAL A 12 14.05 17.10 -20.47
N PHE A 13 15.28 16.60 -20.61
CA PHE A 13 15.82 15.54 -19.76
C PHE A 13 15.90 15.99 -18.28
N ILE A 14 16.41 17.20 -18.03
CA ILE A 14 16.48 17.78 -16.69
C ILE A 14 15.08 17.95 -16.10
N ILE A 15 14.12 18.45 -16.86
CA ILE A 15 12.73 18.61 -16.41
C ILE A 15 12.11 17.25 -16.03
N ASN A 16 12.33 16.21 -16.83
CA ASN A 16 11.86 14.85 -16.51
C ASN A 16 12.50 14.32 -15.24
N LEU A 17 13.81 14.51 -15.06
CA LEU A 17 14.54 14.06 -13.88
C LEU A 17 14.01 14.76 -12.61
N ILE A 18 13.83 16.08 -12.67
CA ILE A 18 13.26 16.88 -11.56
C ILE A 18 11.83 16.43 -11.27
N GLY A 19 11.00 16.22 -12.30
CA GLY A 19 9.63 15.75 -12.15
C GLY A 19 9.57 14.41 -11.42
N TYR A 20 10.43 13.46 -11.79
CA TYR A 20 10.54 12.17 -11.10
C TYR A 20 10.93 12.34 -9.63
N ILE A 21 11.96 13.14 -9.35
CA ILE A 21 12.40 13.43 -7.97
C ILE A 21 11.27 14.05 -7.13
N LEU A 22 10.51 14.99 -7.70
CA LEU A 22 9.39 15.64 -7.02
C LEU A 22 8.26 14.66 -6.68
N VAL A 23 7.95 13.72 -7.57
CA VAL A 23 6.95 12.66 -7.31
C VAL A 23 7.39 11.81 -6.11
N VAL A 24 8.66 11.37 -6.09
CA VAL A 24 9.21 10.58 -4.98
C VAL A 24 9.23 11.38 -3.67
N LEU A 25 9.60 12.66 -3.71
CA LEU A 25 9.56 13.54 -2.53
C LEU A 25 8.14 13.75 -2.01
N LYS A 26 7.15 13.91 -2.90
CA LYS A 26 5.73 14.03 -2.55
C LYS A 26 5.24 12.78 -1.81
N GLU A 27 5.55 11.59 -2.32
CA GLU A 27 5.22 10.33 -1.65
C GLU A 27 5.91 10.20 -0.28
N LYS A 28 7.19 10.60 -0.20
CA LYS A 28 7.93 10.61 1.07
C LYS A 28 7.32 11.57 2.09
N LEU A 29 6.80 12.72 1.65
CA LEU A 29 6.10 13.67 2.53
C LEU A 29 4.78 13.09 3.05
N TYR A 30 3.99 12.41 2.22
CA TYR A 30 2.78 11.73 2.68
C TYR A 30 3.09 10.68 3.75
N LEU A 31 4.12 9.86 3.54
CA LEU A 31 4.62 8.89 4.50
C LEU A 31 5.05 9.55 5.83
N LYS A 32 5.77 10.68 5.77
CA LYS A 32 6.20 11.44 6.96
C LYS A 32 5.01 11.95 7.78
N ASN A 33 3.91 12.29 7.11
CA ASN A 33 2.68 12.77 7.75
C ASN A 33 1.72 11.64 8.16
N ASN A 34 2.16 10.36 8.12
CA ASN A 34 1.33 9.18 8.38
C ASN A 34 0.09 9.08 7.46
N ILE A 35 0.17 9.68 6.27
CA ILE A 35 -0.87 9.61 5.25
C ILE A 35 -0.48 8.49 4.29
N ILE A 36 -1.28 7.42 4.29
CA ILE A 36 -1.10 6.28 3.40
C ILE A 36 -2.03 6.48 2.22
N VAL A 37 -1.45 6.68 1.04
CA VAL A 37 -2.21 6.86 -0.21
C VAL A 37 -2.34 5.49 -0.88
N ILE A 38 -3.55 4.94 -0.85
CA ILE A 38 -3.88 3.68 -1.53
C ILE A 38 -4.54 4.03 -2.85
N ASN A 39 -3.81 3.93 -3.96
CA ASN A 39 -4.30 4.32 -5.29
C ASN A 39 -5.01 3.16 -5.99
N LYS A 40 -6.09 2.64 -5.37
CA LYS A 40 -6.94 1.56 -5.92
C LYS A 40 -8.36 2.07 -6.10
N LYS A 41 -8.91 1.93 -7.31
CA LYS A 41 -10.22 2.48 -7.71
C LYS A 41 -11.38 1.91 -6.89
N SER A 42 -11.23 0.72 -6.33
CA SER A 42 -12.21 0.06 -5.47
C SER A 42 -12.21 0.56 -4.02
N VAL A 43 -11.15 1.22 -3.56
CA VAL A 43 -11.03 1.69 -2.17
C VAL A 43 -11.77 3.02 -2.01
N THR A 44 -13.03 2.94 -1.58
CA THR A 44 -13.85 4.12 -1.29
C THR A 44 -13.57 4.64 0.14
N GLN A 45 -13.68 5.96 0.35
CA GLN A 45 -13.50 6.62 1.66
C GLN A 45 -14.32 5.97 2.79
N LYS A 46 -15.52 5.43 2.50
CA LYS A 46 -16.35 4.69 3.46
C LYS A 46 -15.68 3.42 4.01
N HIS A 47 -14.78 2.78 3.27
CA HIS A 47 -14.02 1.62 3.73
C HIS A 47 -12.81 2.04 4.58
N LEU A 48 -12.22 3.19 4.27
CA LEU A 48 -11.17 3.81 5.10
C LEU A 48 -11.72 4.29 6.45
N GLU A 49 -12.95 4.84 6.47
CA GLU A 49 -13.62 5.26 7.71
C GLU A 49 -14.06 4.07 8.57
N LYS A 50 -14.38 2.92 7.98
CA LYS A 50 -14.66 1.68 8.71
C LYS A 50 -13.40 1.03 9.29
N ALA A 51 -12.25 1.25 8.67
CA ALA A 51 -10.96 0.75 9.14
C ALA A 51 -10.43 1.63 10.28
N ASP A 52 -10.83 1.28 11.50
CA ASP A 52 -10.56 2.01 12.74
C ASP A 52 -9.05 2.07 13.10
N MET A 53 -8.25 1.14 12.57
CA MET A 53 -6.81 1.04 12.86
C MET A 53 -5.96 0.99 11.59
N LYS A 54 -5.13 2.02 11.40
CA LYS A 54 -4.16 2.14 10.30
C LYS A 54 -2.83 1.42 10.56
N GLU A 55 -2.48 1.21 11.83
CA GLU A 55 -1.32 0.42 12.24
C GLU A 55 -1.76 -0.50 13.38
N PHE A 56 -1.40 -1.77 13.31
CA PHE A 56 -1.70 -2.73 14.35
C PHE A 56 -0.67 -3.87 14.38
N ILE A 57 -0.63 -4.61 15.49
CA ILE A 57 0.22 -5.78 15.63
C ILE A 57 -0.67 -7.01 15.40
N LEU A 58 -0.27 -7.87 14.47
CA LEU A 58 -0.93 -9.14 14.20
C LEU A 58 0.13 -10.23 14.16
N ASP A 59 -0.07 -11.29 14.93
CA ASP A 59 0.86 -12.43 15.03
C ASP A 59 2.31 -12.00 15.36
N GLY A 60 2.47 -11.04 16.28
CA GLY A 60 3.76 -10.46 16.67
C GLY A 60 4.40 -9.52 15.63
N ALA A 61 3.87 -9.45 14.41
CA ALA A 61 4.35 -8.56 13.36
C ALA A 61 3.60 -7.21 13.38
N ARG A 62 4.35 -6.11 13.34
CA ARG A 62 3.76 -4.76 13.16
C ARG A 62 3.40 -4.58 11.68
N VAL A 63 2.12 -4.36 11.42
CA VAL A 63 1.54 -4.20 10.08
C VAL A 63 0.88 -2.82 9.97
N LYS A 64 0.99 -2.21 8.80
CA LYS A 64 0.38 -0.92 8.48
C LYS A 64 -0.54 -1.04 7.28
N SER A 65 -1.54 -0.18 7.18
CA SER A 65 -2.30 0.01 5.96
C SER A 65 -1.36 0.28 4.78
N GLY A 66 -1.66 -0.29 3.63
CA GLY A 66 -0.81 -0.26 2.44
C GLY A 66 0.22 -1.39 2.37
N ASP A 67 0.48 -2.13 3.45
CA ASP A 67 1.36 -3.31 3.40
C ASP A 67 0.75 -4.40 2.51
N GLU A 68 1.60 -5.08 1.73
CA GLU A 68 1.20 -6.24 0.95
C GLU A 68 1.32 -7.48 1.84
N ILE A 69 0.20 -8.16 2.03
CA ILE A 69 0.07 -9.27 2.97
C ILE A 69 -0.49 -10.52 2.29
N ARG A 70 -0.08 -11.68 2.80
CA ARG A 70 -0.63 -12.98 2.47
C ARG A 70 -1.31 -13.57 3.69
N ILE A 71 -2.58 -13.91 3.53
CA ILE A 71 -3.41 -14.54 4.55
C ILE A 71 -3.69 -15.98 4.12
N VAL A 72 -3.51 -16.92 5.05
CA VAL A 72 -3.99 -18.30 4.90
C VAL A 72 -5.13 -18.51 5.88
N THR A 73 -6.31 -18.86 5.39
CA THR A 73 -7.48 -19.13 6.23
C THR A 73 -7.42 -20.55 6.82
N VAL A 74 -8.25 -20.83 7.82
CA VAL A 74 -8.41 -22.19 8.38
C VAL A 74 -8.85 -23.20 7.29
N ALA A 75 -9.60 -22.75 6.28
CA ALA A 75 -9.97 -23.54 5.10
C ALA A 75 -8.78 -23.84 4.15
N LYS A 76 -7.55 -23.46 4.51
CA LYS A 76 -6.31 -23.57 3.72
C LYS A 76 -6.33 -22.77 2.41
N GLU A 77 -7.28 -21.85 2.25
CA GLU A 77 -7.30 -20.92 1.14
C GLU A 77 -6.28 -19.81 1.35
N LYS A 78 -5.68 -19.34 0.25
CA LYS A 78 -4.62 -18.33 0.27
C LYS A 78 -5.13 -17.07 -0.42
N PHE A 79 -4.98 -15.94 0.26
CA PHE A 79 -5.32 -14.62 -0.27
C PHE A 79 -4.13 -13.70 -0.20
N GLU A 80 -3.87 -12.98 -1.28
CA GLU A 80 -2.81 -12.00 -1.41
C GLU A 80 -3.41 -10.65 -1.79
N GLY A 81 -2.91 -9.59 -1.18
CA GLY A 81 -3.44 -8.27 -1.42
C GLY A 81 -2.88 -7.20 -0.50
N ILE A 82 -3.43 -6.01 -0.65
CA ILE A 82 -3.03 -4.82 0.09
C ILE A 82 -3.93 -4.67 1.32
N LEU A 83 -3.31 -4.52 2.48
CA LEU A 83 -4.01 -4.26 3.73
C LEU A 83 -4.62 -2.85 3.71
N ILE A 84 -5.93 -2.71 3.89
CA ILE A 84 -6.58 -1.40 4.07
C ILE A 84 -6.52 -0.98 5.55
N GLY A 85 -6.71 -1.93 6.46
CA GLY A 85 -6.66 -1.70 7.90
C GLY A 85 -7.42 -2.78 8.68
N ALA A 86 -7.60 -2.57 9.97
CA ALA A 86 -8.36 -3.47 10.83
C ALA A 86 -9.58 -2.77 11.45
N ILE A 87 -10.65 -3.53 11.64
CA ILE A 87 -11.87 -3.11 12.32
C ILE A 87 -11.84 -3.71 13.72
N LYS A 88 -11.52 -2.89 14.73
CA LYS A 88 -11.34 -3.32 16.12
C LYS A 88 -12.60 -3.96 16.70
N LYS A 89 -13.76 -3.35 16.46
CA LYS A 89 -15.07 -3.83 16.96
C LYS A 89 -15.40 -5.24 16.49
N GLU A 90 -15.00 -5.59 15.28
CA GLU A 90 -15.35 -6.86 14.62
C GLU A 90 -14.20 -7.87 14.62
N ARG A 91 -13.06 -7.51 15.23
CA ARG A 91 -11.81 -8.30 15.23
C ARG A 91 -11.46 -8.81 13.83
N SER A 92 -11.59 -7.96 12.83
CA SER A 92 -11.43 -8.35 11.43
C SER A 92 -10.49 -7.43 10.68
N ILE A 93 -9.81 -7.99 9.68
CA ILE A 93 -8.90 -7.31 8.78
C ILE A 93 -9.59 -7.07 7.45
N LEU A 94 -9.40 -5.87 6.90
CA LEU A 94 -9.89 -5.50 5.59
C LEU A 94 -8.73 -5.44 4.61
N MET A 95 -8.80 -6.22 3.52
CA MET A 95 -7.79 -6.23 2.47
C MET A 95 -8.43 -6.09 1.09
N VAL A 96 -7.67 -5.55 0.15
CA VAL A 96 -8.01 -5.52 -1.28
C VAL A 96 -7.16 -6.55 -2.00
N THR A 97 -7.80 -7.48 -2.69
CA THR A 97 -7.10 -8.47 -3.53
C THR A 97 -6.59 -7.81 -4.82
N HIS A 98 -5.76 -8.55 -5.56
CA HIS A 98 -5.29 -8.08 -6.87
C HIS A 98 -6.44 -7.86 -7.86
N ASP A 99 -7.54 -8.59 -7.72
CA ASP A 99 -8.77 -8.50 -8.53
C ASP A 99 -9.69 -7.32 -8.15
N ASP A 100 -9.16 -6.33 -7.39
CA ASP A 100 -9.89 -5.15 -6.90
C ASP A 100 -11.04 -5.45 -5.93
N GLU A 101 -11.19 -6.68 -5.45
CA GLU A 101 -12.20 -7.06 -4.48
C GLU A 101 -11.79 -6.70 -3.05
N ILE A 102 -12.70 -6.07 -2.30
CA ILE A 102 -12.52 -5.85 -0.86
C ILE A 102 -12.98 -7.09 -0.11
N LYS A 103 -12.06 -7.77 0.55
CA LYS A 103 -12.35 -8.92 1.41
C LYS A 103 -12.10 -8.59 2.88
N LYS A 104 -13.05 -9.02 3.71
CA LYS A 104 -12.98 -8.93 5.17
C LYS A 104 -12.67 -10.31 5.74
N PHE A 105 -11.62 -10.42 6.53
CA PHE A 105 -11.19 -11.65 7.19
C PHE A 105 -11.30 -11.48 8.70
N ASN A 106 -11.99 -12.39 9.39
CA ASN A 106 -11.95 -12.43 10.85
C ASN A 106 -10.57 -12.93 11.29
N ILE A 107 -9.93 -12.24 12.25
CA ILE A 107 -8.62 -12.62 12.81
C ILE A 107 -8.64 -14.06 13.33
N ASP A 108 -9.76 -14.49 13.92
CA ASP A 108 -9.88 -15.83 14.50
C ASP A 108 -9.88 -16.94 13.42
N ASN A 109 -10.17 -16.60 12.15
CA ASN A 109 -10.17 -17.53 11.01
C ASN A 109 -8.85 -17.49 10.20
N ILE A 110 -7.84 -16.76 10.67
CA ILE A 110 -6.53 -16.69 10.04
C ILE A 110 -5.62 -17.73 10.67
N LEU A 111 -5.24 -18.74 9.88
CA LEU A 111 -4.31 -19.79 10.31
C LEU A 111 -2.86 -19.30 10.25
N LYS A 112 -2.52 -18.52 9.23
CA LYS A 112 -1.17 -17.99 9.04
C LYS A 112 -1.19 -16.63 8.39
N PHE A 113 -0.39 -15.73 8.92
CA PHE A 113 -0.20 -14.39 8.39
C PHE A 113 1.25 -14.18 7.94
N LYS A 114 1.46 -13.59 6.77
CA LYS A 114 2.79 -13.27 6.25
C LYS A 114 2.79 -11.91 5.55
N ILE A 115 3.74 -11.05 5.91
CA ILE A 115 3.99 -9.79 5.20
C ILE A 115 4.87 -10.09 3.98
N ILE A 116 4.39 -9.75 2.78
CA ILE A 116 5.15 -9.89 1.52
C ILE A 116 6.01 -8.65 1.31
N SER A 117 5.42 -7.47 1.46
CA SER A 117 6.09 -6.18 1.27
C SER A 117 5.54 -5.14 2.23
N LYS A 118 6.41 -4.24 2.69
CA LYS A 118 6.01 -3.12 3.54
C LYS A 118 5.79 -1.88 2.70
N TYR A 119 4.72 -1.14 2.99
CA TYR A 119 4.43 0.13 2.38
C TYR A 119 5.58 1.13 2.65
N GLY A 120 6.01 1.82 1.60
CA GLY A 120 7.15 2.75 1.66
C GLY A 120 8.54 2.10 1.54
N LYS A 121 8.66 0.77 1.35
CA LYS A 121 9.92 0.17 0.88
C LYS A 121 10.05 0.40 -0.63
N PHE A 122 11.10 1.12 -1.03
CA PHE A 122 11.44 1.35 -2.45
C PHE A 122 12.10 0.13 -3.10
N PHE A 123 12.66 -0.80 -2.32
CA PHE A 123 13.35 -1.99 -2.81
C PHE A 123 12.79 -3.25 -2.15
N ARG A 124 12.41 -4.24 -2.97
CA ARG A 124 12.15 -5.62 -2.56
C ARG A 124 13.50 -6.29 -2.30
N ILE A 125 14.05 -6.05 -1.11
CA ILE A 125 15.07 -6.90 -0.48
C ILE A 125 14.36 -7.78 0.52
#